data_AF-A0A0B7C1A8-F1
#
_entry.id   AF-A0A0B7C1A8-F1
#
_cell.length_a   1.000
_cell.length_b   1.000
_cell.length_c   1.000
_cell.angle_alpha   90.00
_cell.angle_beta   90.00
_cell.angle_gamma   90.00
#
_symmetry.space_group_name_H-M   'P 1'
#
loop_
_entity.id
_entity.type
_entity.pdbx_description
1 polymer ?
#
loop_
_entity_poly.entity_id
_entity_poly.type
_entity_poly.pdbx_seq_one_letter_code
_entity_poly.pdbx_strand_id
1 'polypeptide(L)'
;ETKPVETYQVHEYLRNKLCSLYENDCIFDKFECSWSGDDKHIMTGSYNNFFRMFDRETKRDSTLEACREITKPRTVLKPRKVSAGGKRKK
;
A
#
# COMPACT_ATOMS: atom_id res chain seq x y z
N GLU A 1 11.43 21.93 12.61
CA GLU A 1 10.63 20.69 12.57
C GLU A 1 11.46 19.60 11.89
N THR A 2 11.79 18.50 12.56
CA THR A 2 12.82 17.54 12.08
C THR A 2 12.27 16.14 11.79
N LYS A 3 10.96 15.92 11.97
CA LYS A 3 10.33 14.60 11.81
C LYS A 3 8.97 14.74 11.11
N PRO A 4 8.55 13.73 10.33
CA PRO A 4 7.23 13.72 9.71
C PRO A 4 6.12 13.58 10.75
N VAL A 5 4.95 14.13 10.45
CA VAL A 5 3.76 14.06 11.32
C VAL A 5 3.19 12.63 11.37
N GLU A 6 3.15 11.95 10.22
CA GLU A 6 2.63 10.59 10.09
C GLU A 6 3.52 9.75 9.16
N THR A 7 3.58 8.44 9.37
CA THR A 7 4.39 7.52 8.56
C THR A 7 3.61 6.24 8.32
N TYR A 8 3.50 5.84 7.05
CA TYR A 8 2.74 4.68 6.62
C TYR A 8 3.65 3.69 5.89
N GLN A 9 3.69 2.44 6.35
CA GLN A 9 4.51 1.38 5.77
C GLN A 9 3.80 0.75 4.55
N VAL A 10 4.21 1.13 3.34
CA VAL A 10 3.56 0.67 2.09
C VAL A 10 4.05 -0.73 1.69
N HIS A 11 5.37 -0.95 1.72
CA HIS A 11 6.03 -2.12 1.13
C HIS A 11 6.72 -3.04 2.15
N GLU A 12 6.27 -3.06 3.42
CA GLU A 12 6.92 -3.85 4.49
C GLU A 12 7.07 -5.34 4.11
N TYR A 13 6.11 -5.89 3.38
CA TYR A 13 6.12 -7.29 2.93
C TYR A 13 7.21 -7.62 1.91
N LEU A 14 7.83 -6.61 1.31
CA LEU A 14 8.93 -6.76 0.36
C LEU A 14 10.31 -6.59 1.02
N ARG A 15 10.36 -6.34 2.34
CA ARG A 15 11.61 -6.14 3.07
C ARG A 15 12.58 -7.32 2.92
N ASN A 16 12.05 -8.55 2.89
CA ASN A 16 12.85 -9.76 2.70
C ASN A 16 13.29 -9.97 1.24
N LYS A 17 12.75 -9.19 0.28
CA LYS A 17 13.03 -9.27 -1.15
C LYS A 17 13.87 -8.09 -1.65
N LEU A 18 14.43 -7.27 -0.76
CA LEU A 18 15.19 -6.08 -1.14
C LEU A 18 16.39 -6.37 -2.06
N CYS A 19 17.13 -7.48 -1.83
CA CYS A 19 18.23 -7.86 -2.73
C CYS A 19 17.73 -8.10 -4.15
N SER A 20 16.64 -8.85 -4.31
CA SER A 20 16.04 -9.10 -5.63
C SER A 20 15.47 -7.83 -6.26
N LEU A 21 14.84 -6.94 -5.48
CA LEU A 21 14.35 -5.66 -5.99
C LEU A 21 15.48 -4.73 -6.44
N TYR A 22 16.65 -4.81 -5.79
CA TYR A 22 17.83 -4.06 -6.18
C TYR A 22 18.46 -4.63 -7.45
N GLU A 23 18.64 -5.95 -7.54
CA GLU A 23 19.20 -6.62 -8.73
C GLU A 23 18.36 -6.41 -9.99
N ASN A 24 17.05 -6.23 -9.85
CA ASN A 24 16.13 -5.99 -10.96
C ASN A 24 15.81 -4.50 -11.18
N ASP A 25 16.52 -3.58 -10.51
CA ASP A 25 16.29 -2.12 -10.52
C ASP A 25 14.89 -1.65 -10.05
N CYS A 26 13.99 -2.57 -9.71
CA CYS A 26 12.64 -2.27 -9.23
C CYS A 26 12.63 -1.37 -7.98
N ILE A 27 13.70 -1.39 -7.17
CA ILE A 27 13.81 -0.54 -5.98
C ILE A 27 13.82 0.97 -6.32
N PHE A 28 14.17 1.33 -7.56
CA PHE A 28 14.21 2.71 -8.04
C PHE A 28 12.88 3.18 -8.65
N ASP A 29 11.86 2.31 -8.68
CA ASP A 29 10.54 2.65 -9.16
C ASP A 29 9.92 3.79 -8.36
N LYS A 30 9.26 4.71 -9.06
CA LYS A 30 8.58 5.86 -8.48
C LYS A 30 7.09 5.56 -8.36
N PHE A 31 6.62 5.43 -7.12
CA PHE A 31 5.21 5.33 -6.83
C PHE A 31 4.63 6.71 -6.54
N GLU A 32 3.47 6.99 -7.11
CA GLU A 32 2.69 8.17 -6.78
C GLU A 32 1.75 7.87 -5.61
N CYS A 33 1.46 8.92 -4.82
CA CYS A 33 0.42 8.89 -3.82
C CYS A 33 -0.58 10.02 -4.05
N SER A 34 -1.84 9.75 -3.71
CA SER A 34 -2.93 10.71 -3.82
C SER A 34 -3.69 10.80 -2.52
N TRP A 35 -4.20 12.00 -2.26
CA TRP A 35 -5.10 12.28 -1.15
C TRP A 35 -6.54 12.21 -1.64
N SER A 36 -7.43 11.82 -0.73
CA SER A 36 -8.87 12.02 -0.90
C SER A 36 -9.22 13.49 -0.68
N GLY A 37 -10.30 13.97 -1.30
CA GLY A 37 -10.70 15.38 -1.17
C GLY A 37 -11.14 15.80 0.23
N ASP A 38 -11.34 14.85 1.15
CA ASP A 38 -11.62 15.09 2.57
C ASP A 38 -10.38 14.95 3.48
N ASP A 39 -9.20 14.72 2.88
CA ASP A 39 -7.91 14.48 3.56
C ASP A 39 -7.92 13.33 4.57
N LYS A 40 -8.93 12.44 4.55
CA LYS A 40 -9.05 11.31 5.49
C LYS A 40 -8.36 10.06 5.01
N HIS A 41 -8.27 9.89 3.70
CA HIS A 41 -7.72 8.70 3.04
C HIS A 41 -6.52 9.06 2.17
N ILE A 42 -5.52 8.19 2.19
CA ILE A 42 -4.34 8.26 1.33
C ILE A 42 -4.30 6.99 0.47
N MET A 43 -4.03 7.13 -0.82
CA MET A 43 -3.87 6.03 -1.76
C MET A 43 -2.46 6.02 -2.34
N THR A 44 -1.86 4.85 -2.53
CA THR A 44 -0.56 4.68 -3.19
C THR A 44 -0.53 3.40 -4.01
N GLY A 45 0.22 3.41 -5.10
CA GLY A 45 0.53 2.20 -5.86
C GLY A 45 1.48 1.27 -5.10
N SER A 46 1.52 0.02 -5.54
CA SER A 46 2.46 -1.02 -5.13
C SER A 46 2.70 -2.01 -6.29
N TYR A 47 3.62 -2.95 -6.11
CA TYR A 47 3.89 -4.00 -7.09
C TYR A 47 2.73 -5.00 -7.23
N ASN A 48 2.74 -5.77 -8.32
CA ASN A 48 1.76 -6.82 -8.61
C ASN A 48 0.31 -6.30 -8.77
N ASN A 49 0.16 -5.13 -9.40
CA ASN A 49 -1.12 -4.42 -9.56
C ASN A 49 -1.86 -4.18 -8.24
N PHE A 50 -1.12 -4.19 -7.11
CA PHE A 50 -1.68 -3.84 -5.83
C PHE A 50 -1.63 -2.34 -5.63
N PHE A 51 -2.62 -1.83 -4.93
CA PHE A 51 -2.61 -0.49 -4.40
C PHE A 51 -3.02 -0.54 -2.93
N ARG A 52 -2.52 0.43 -2.16
CA ARG A 52 -2.81 0.54 -0.73
C ARG A 52 -3.63 1.76 -0.48
N MET A 53 -4.60 1.60 0.41
CA MET A 53 -5.40 2.68 0.96
C MET A 53 -5.16 2.74 2.46
N PHE A 54 -4.93 3.93 2.98
CA PHE A 54 -4.74 4.21 4.39
C PHE A 54 -5.82 5.16 4.86
N ASP A 55 -6.49 4.82 5.94
CA ASP A 55 -7.40 5.69 6.67
C ASP A 55 -6.62 6.36 7.80
N ARG A 56 -6.59 7.69 7.79
CA ARG A 56 -5.84 8.50 8.76
C ARG A 56 -6.53 8.58 10.11
N GLU A 57 -7.85 8.47 10.14
CA GLU A 57 -8.69 8.57 11.35
C GLU A 57 -8.66 7.25 12.12
N THR A 58 -8.90 6.12 11.44
CA THR A 58 -8.92 4.80 12.09
C THR A 58 -7.56 4.11 12.13
N LYS A 59 -6.55 4.68 11.46
CA LYS A 59 -5.21 4.08 11.27
C LYS A 59 -5.25 2.67 10.67
N ARG A 60 -6.30 2.37 9.91
CA ARG A 60 -6.45 1.11 9.19
C ARG A 60 -5.86 1.24 7.80
N ASP A 61 -5.31 0.15 7.31
CA ASP A 61 -4.82 0.04 5.95
C ASP A 61 -5.48 -1.14 5.24
N SER A 62 -5.61 -1.02 3.92
CA SER A 62 -6.14 -2.07 3.06
C SER A 62 -5.26 -2.17 1.82
N THR A 63 -4.96 -3.40 1.42
CA THR A 63 -4.31 -3.67 0.14
C THR A 63 -5.34 -4.25 -0.80
N LEU A 64 -5.47 -3.66 -1.97
CA LEU A 64 -6.44 -4.02 -2.98
C LEU A 64 -5.72 -4.34 -4.29
N GLU A 65 -6.36 -5.12 -5.14
CA GLU A 65 -5.80 -5.53 -6.43
C GLU A 65 -6.61 -4.91 -7.57
N ALA A 66 -5.90 -4.26 -8.49
CA ALA A 66 -6.46 -3.80 -9.73
C ALA A 66 -6.47 -4.96 -10.74
N CYS A 67 -7.65 -5.55 -10.97
CA CYS A 67 -7.84 -6.60 -11.97
C CYS A 67 -8.87 -6.14 -13.03
N ARG A 68 -8.51 -6.31 -14.31
CA ARG A 68 -9.38 -5.95 -15.45
C ARG A 68 -10.67 -6.78 -15.53
N GLU A 69 -10.68 -7.99 -14.96
CA GLU A 69 -11.88 -8.83 -14.92
C GLU A 69 -12.96 -8.27 -13.98
N ILE A 70 -12.58 -7.37 -13.06
CA ILE A 70 -13.47 -6.71 -12.10
C ILE A 70 -13.80 -5.30 -12.61
N THR A 71 -14.21 -5.18 -13.87
CA THR A 71 -14.50 -3.89 -14.53
C THR A 71 -15.95 -3.46 -14.43
N LYS A 72 -16.81 -4.24 -13.76
CA LYS A 72 -18.21 -3.82 -13.55
C LYS A 72 -18.25 -2.59 -12.62
N PRO A 73 -18.90 -1.49 -13.03
CA PRO A 73 -19.00 -0.31 -12.20
C PRO A 73 -19.66 -0.65 -10.85
N ARG A 74 -19.15 -0.04 -9.77
CA ARG A 74 -19.60 -0.24 -8.36
C ARG A 74 -19.26 -1.60 -7.75
N THR A 75 -18.37 -2.37 -8.35
CA THR A 75 -17.90 -3.62 -7.74
C THR A 75 -16.99 -3.31 -6.55
N VAL A 76 -17.34 -3.83 -5.37
CA VAL A 76 -16.53 -3.68 -4.17
C VAL A 76 -15.33 -4.62 -4.25
N LEU A 77 -14.12 -4.04 -4.24
CA LEU A 77 -12.87 -4.81 -4.23
C LEU A 77 -12.67 -5.47 -2.88
N LYS A 78 -12.25 -6.75 -2.91
CA LYS A 78 -11.94 -7.49 -1.68
C LYS A 78 -10.50 -7.22 -1.25
N PRO A 79 -10.25 -6.84 0.02
CA PRO A 79 -8.89 -6.69 0.53
C PRO A 79 -8.07 -7.98 0.37
N ARG A 80 -6.89 -7.85 -0.23
CA ARG A 80 -5.88 -8.91 -0.30
C ARG A 80 -5.01 -8.85 0.94
N LYS A 81 -4.84 -9.99 1.62
CA LYS A 81 -3.84 -10.15 2.68
C LYS A 81 -2.48 -10.43 2.03
N VAL A 82 -1.74 -9.39 1.71
CA VAL A 82 -0.41 -9.50 1.09
C VAL A 82 0.71 -9.64 2.14
N SER A 83 0.40 -9.31 3.40
CA SER A 83 1.20 -9.68 4.57
C SER A 83 0.31 -9.97 5.77
N ALA A 84 0.51 -11.13 6.40
CA ALA A 84 0.23 -11.25 7.82
C ALA A 84 1.34 -10.45 8.52
N GLY A 85 1.03 -9.26 9.02
CA GLY A 85 1.90 -8.63 10.00
C GLY A 85 2.16 -9.68 11.08
N GLY A 86 3.42 -10.10 11.23
CA GLY A 86 3.82 -10.94 12.35
C GLY A 86 3.26 -10.29 13.60
N LYS A 87 2.59 -11.08 14.45
CA LYS A 87 2.05 -10.63 15.73
C LYS A 87 3.05 -9.66 16.35
N ARG A 88 2.72 -8.37 16.45
CA ARG A 88 3.44 -7.44 17.33
C ARG A 88 3.33 -8.04 18.72
N LYS A 89 4.33 -8.82 19.15
CA LYS A 89 4.50 -9.14 20.55
C LYS A 89 4.98 -7.84 21.22
N LYS A 90 4.15 -7.41 22.17
CA LYS A 90 4.43 -6.34 23.12
C LYS A 90 5.67 -6.69 23.95
#